data_AF-A0A812V8J5-F1
#
_entry.id   AF-A0A812V8J5-F1
#
_cell.length_a   1.000
_cell.length_b   1.000
_cell.length_c   1.000
_cell.angle_alpha   90.00
_cell.angle_beta   90.00
_cell.angle_gamma   90.00
#
_symmetry.space_group_name_H-M   'P 1'
#
loop_
_entity.id
_entity.type
_entity.pdbx_description
1 polymer ?
#
loop_
_entity_poly.entity_id
_entity_poly.type
_entity_poly.pdbx_seq_one_letter_code
_entity_poly.pdbx_strand_id
1 'polypeptide(L)'
;MEQIAHMTAHDLGSMLISSETGLEPVTEQWVRDVVRLFDGEMTCCRLNHHGKDICDKETLVVPLLGVWFVLRSWMDRKPTGDDNLEAPPGAQLVYRLMRDQMDSVFPPTFQFNTKAGFEERELFGSLIEHLESHLHVLMSDSDVALRSEEVLRTPRASLRSCDSNEREEDADVIQM
;
A
#
# COMPACT_ATOMS: atom_id res chain seq x y z
N MET A 1 9.58 -1.65 -6.74
CA MET A 1 8.65 -0.87 -5.87
C MET A 1 9.23 0.45 -5.41
N GLU A 2 10.48 0.48 -4.94
CA GLU A 2 11.12 1.72 -4.46
C GLU A 2 11.08 2.88 -5.47
N GLN A 3 11.34 2.59 -6.76
CA GLN A 3 11.27 3.62 -7.81
C GLN A 3 9.89 4.27 -7.92
N ILE A 4 8.81 3.47 -7.90
CA ILE A 4 7.42 3.96 -7.98
C ILE A 4 7.06 4.76 -6.72
N ALA A 5 7.52 4.31 -5.54
CA ALA A 5 7.29 5.02 -4.28
C ALA A 5 8.01 6.37 -4.26
N HIS A 6 9.28 6.41 -4.67
CA HIS A 6 10.07 7.64 -4.79
C HIS A 6 9.43 8.60 -5.80
N MET A 7 9.02 8.08 -6.96
CA MET A 7 8.25 8.79 -7.97
C MET A 7 6.89 9.28 -7.53
N THR A 8 6.27 8.66 -6.55
CA THR A 8 5.01 9.15 -6.01
C THR A 8 5.29 10.37 -5.15
N ALA A 9 6.30 10.26 -4.28
CA ALA A 9 6.73 11.32 -3.38
C ALA A 9 7.35 12.54 -4.10
N HIS A 10 7.94 12.33 -5.27
CA HIS A 10 8.67 13.36 -6.01
C HIS A 10 8.22 13.40 -7.48
N ASP A 11 8.30 14.54 -8.13
CA ASP A 11 8.07 14.63 -9.57
C ASP A 11 9.26 14.07 -10.39
N LEU A 12 9.07 13.96 -11.71
CA LEU A 12 10.10 13.48 -12.64
C LEU A 12 11.36 14.36 -12.66
N GLY A 13 11.24 15.65 -12.32
CA GLY A 13 12.32 16.62 -12.44
C GLY A 13 13.50 16.33 -11.51
N SER A 14 13.28 15.53 -10.47
CA SER A 14 14.28 15.14 -9.48
C SER A 14 14.96 13.79 -9.79
N MET A 15 14.56 13.08 -10.84
CA MET A 15 14.98 11.70 -11.07
C MET A 15 15.89 11.55 -12.29
N LEU A 16 16.99 10.82 -12.08
CA LEU A 16 17.96 10.46 -13.09
C LEU A 16 18.13 8.93 -13.13
N ILE A 17 18.33 8.38 -14.33
CA ILE A 17 18.69 6.98 -14.55
C ILE A 17 20.10 6.91 -15.14
N SER A 18 20.84 5.86 -14.77
CA SER A 18 22.15 5.60 -15.37
C SER A 18 21.97 4.93 -16.73
N SER A 19 22.61 5.48 -17.75
CA SER A 19 22.74 4.89 -19.09
C SER A 19 24.23 4.67 -19.42
N GLU A 20 24.52 4.14 -20.61
CA GLU A 20 25.88 4.00 -21.12
C GLU A 20 26.58 5.37 -21.32
N THR A 21 25.82 6.44 -21.50
CA THR A 21 26.35 7.79 -21.78
C THR A 21 26.43 8.68 -20.54
N GLY A 22 25.91 8.22 -19.40
CA GLY A 22 25.96 8.96 -18.13
C GLY A 22 24.63 8.91 -17.38
N LEU A 23 24.26 10.03 -16.75
CA LEU A 23 22.96 10.18 -16.09
C LEU A 23 21.99 10.90 -17.02
N GLU A 24 20.82 10.30 -17.22
CA GLU A 24 19.75 10.81 -18.08
C GLU A 24 18.49 11.10 -17.26
N PRO A 25 17.75 12.18 -17.56
CA PRO A 25 16.47 12.44 -16.91
C PRO A 25 15.45 11.32 -17.13
N VAL A 26 14.71 10.98 -16.07
CA VAL A 26 13.57 10.06 -16.20
C VAL A 26 12.49 10.69 -17.06
N THR A 27 11.99 9.94 -18.03
CA THR A 27 10.91 10.35 -18.93
C THR A 27 9.59 9.68 -18.52
N GLU A 28 8.45 10.28 -18.87
CA GLU A 28 7.14 9.63 -18.66
C GLU A 28 7.07 8.23 -19.30
N GLN A 29 7.71 8.05 -20.46
CA GLN A 29 7.74 6.74 -21.14
C GLN A 29 8.47 5.70 -20.29
N TRP A 30 9.62 6.06 -19.71
CA TRP A 30 10.34 5.15 -18.81
C TRP A 30 9.47 4.72 -17.62
N VAL A 31 8.68 5.64 -17.07
CA VAL A 31 7.79 5.39 -15.94
C VAL A 31 6.67 4.44 -16.35
N ARG A 32 6.06 4.70 -17.51
CA ARG A 32 5.03 3.85 -18.10
C ARG A 32 5.50 2.40 -18.22
N ASP A 33 6.76 2.20 -18.55
CA ASP A 33 7.36 0.87 -18.63
C ASP A 33 7.62 0.28 -17.24
N VAL A 34 8.16 1.07 -16.30
CA VAL A 34 8.53 0.60 -14.95
C VAL A 34 7.32 0.25 -14.07
N VAL A 35 6.18 0.92 -14.24
CA VAL A 35 4.97 0.56 -13.49
C VAL A 35 4.40 -0.81 -13.91
N ARG A 36 4.81 -1.37 -15.07
CA ARG A 36 4.45 -2.72 -15.56
C ARG A 36 5.37 -3.79 -14.94
N LEU A 37 5.43 -3.81 -13.60
CA LEU A 37 6.37 -4.61 -12.82
C LEU A 37 6.38 -6.10 -13.20
N PHE A 38 5.23 -6.66 -13.58
CA PHE A 38 5.06 -8.09 -13.83
C PHE A 38 5.36 -8.53 -15.26
N ASP A 39 5.59 -7.59 -16.18
CA ASP A 39 6.09 -7.90 -17.52
C ASP A 39 7.58 -8.27 -17.50
N GLY A 40 8.29 -7.88 -16.44
CA GLY A 40 9.67 -8.25 -16.21
C GLY A 40 9.85 -9.72 -15.80
N GLU A 41 10.98 -10.29 -16.20
CA GLU A 41 11.44 -11.58 -15.71
C GLU A 41 12.23 -11.39 -14.40
N MET A 42 11.62 -11.75 -13.28
CA MET A 42 12.28 -11.70 -11.98
C MET A 42 13.40 -12.75 -11.91
N THR A 43 14.39 -12.51 -11.05
CA THR A 43 15.51 -13.44 -10.87
C THR A 43 15.05 -14.86 -10.55
N CYS A 44 14.01 -15.03 -9.73
CA CYS A 44 13.44 -16.35 -9.45
C CYS A 44 12.85 -17.03 -10.69
N CYS A 45 12.20 -16.27 -11.59
CA CYS A 45 11.62 -16.79 -12.82
C CYS A 45 12.71 -17.25 -13.78
N ARG A 46 13.74 -16.42 -13.99
CA ARG A 46 14.89 -16.73 -14.85
C ARG A 46 15.67 -17.96 -14.37
N LEU A 47 15.69 -18.19 -13.06
CA LEU A 47 16.31 -19.37 -12.43
C LEU A 47 15.33 -20.55 -12.27
N ASN A 48 14.19 -20.53 -12.98
CA ASN A 48 13.16 -21.59 -12.97
C ASN A 48 12.71 -22.01 -11.56
N HIS A 49 12.59 -21.04 -10.65
CA HIS A 49 12.16 -21.23 -9.26
C HIS A 49 12.91 -22.37 -8.55
N HIS A 50 14.21 -22.54 -8.83
CA HIS A 50 14.99 -23.66 -8.29
C HIS A 50 14.99 -23.67 -6.74
N GLY A 51 14.31 -24.67 -6.17
CA GLY A 51 14.19 -24.82 -4.71
C GLY A 51 13.23 -23.84 -4.04
N LYS A 52 12.36 -23.17 -4.81
CA LYS A 52 11.32 -22.27 -4.30
C LYS A 52 9.93 -22.78 -4.72
N ASP A 53 8.99 -22.77 -3.80
CA ASP A 53 7.58 -23.06 -4.09
C ASP A 53 6.76 -21.78 -4.36
N ILE A 54 7.36 -20.60 -4.14
CA ILE A 54 6.74 -19.28 -4.28
C ILE A 54 7.59 -18.42 -5.21
N CYS A 55 6.94 -17.71 -6.12
CA CYS A 55 7.57 -16.72 -7.00
C CYS A 55 7.71 -15.37 -6.29
N ASP A 56 8.80 -14.65 -6.55
CA ASP A 56 8.98 -13.29 -6.03
C ASP A 56 7.84 -12.35 -6.51
N LYS A 57 7.17 -12.66 -7.64
CA LYS A 57 5.95 -11.95 -8.11
C LYS A 57 4.83 -11.99 -7.05
N GLU A 58 4.60 -13.13 -6.43
CA GLU A 58 3.54 -13.32 -5.42
C GLU A 58 3.81 -12.44 -4.19
N THR A 59 5.07 -12.29 -3.79
CA THR A 59 5.45 -11.43 -2.65
C THR A 59 5.24 -9.94 -2.91
N LEU A 60 5.11 -9.53 -4.17
CA LEU A 60 4.94 -8.15 -4.58
C LEU A 60 3.47 -7.72 -4.71
N VAL A 61 2.53 -8.66 -4.60
CA VAL A 61 1.08 -8.38 -4.67
C VAL A 61 0.66 -7.39 -3.59
N VAL A 62 0.92 -7.70 -2.31
CA VAL A 62 0.50 -6.86 -1.18
C VAL A 62 1.14 -5.46 -1.24
N PRO A 63 2.46 -5.31 -1.46
CA PRO A 63 3.06 -3.99 -1.63
C PRO A 63 2.43 -3.17 -2.77
N LEU A 64 2.13 -3.79 -3.92
CA LEU A 64 1.56 -3.05 -5.06
C LEU A 64 0.09 -2.69 -4.83
N LEU A 65 -0.69 -3.56 -4.19
CA LEU A 65 -2.04 -3.23 -3.72
C LEU A 65 -2.02 -2.02 -2.76
N GLY A 66 -1.05 -1.98 -1.84
CA GLY A 66 -0.87 -0.85 -0.93
C GLY A 66 -0.60 0.47 -1.68
N VAL A 67 0.27 0.44 -2.69
CA VAL A 67 0.53 1.63 -3.54
C VAL A 67 -0.73 2.06 -4.28
N TRP A 68 -1.46 1.13 -4.90
CA TRP A 68 -2.70 1.44 -5.59
C TRP A 68 -3.75 2.05 -4.65
N PHE A 69 -3.95 1.44 -3.49
CA PHE A 69 -4.88 1.93 -2.47
C PHE A 69 -4.57 3.36 -2.07
N VAL A 70 -3.30 3.66 -1.77
CA VAL A 70 -2.87 5.00 -1.39
C VAL A 70 -3.15 5.97 -2.55
N LEU A 71 -2.65 5.69 -3.75
CA LEU A 71 -2.84 6.56 -4.92
C LEU A 71 -4.32 6.85 -5.19
N ARG A 72 -5.17 5.81 -5.19
CA ARG A 72 -6.61 5.94 -5.41
C ARG A 72 -7.25 6.81 -4.32
N SER A 73 -6.87 6.60 -3.06
CA SER A 73 -7.34 7.40 -1.92
C SER A 73 -7.01 8.89 -2.07
N TRP A 74 -5.86 9.24 -2.64
CA TRP A 74 -5.52 10.64 -2.91
C TRP A 74 -6.38 11.24 -4.03
N MET A 75 -6.72 10.46 -5.06
CA MET A 75 -7.48 10.94 -6.22
C MET A 75 -8.97 11.12 -5.93
N ASP A 76 -9.53 10.31 -5.03
CA ASP A 76 -10.95 10.36 -4.69
C ASP A 76 -11.26 11.35 -3.55
N ARG A 77 -10.23 11.93 -2.91
CA ARG A 77 -10.41 12.99 -1.91
C ARG A 77 -11.06 14.21 -2.55
N LYS A 78 -12.21 14.61 -2.00
CA LYS A 78 -12.76 15.94 -2.26
C LYS A 78 -11.88 16.96 -1.52
N PRO A 79 -11.61 18.13 -2.11
CA PRO A 79 -11.03 19.23 -1.36
C PRO A 79 -12.03 19.68 -0.29
N THR A 80 -11.92 19.12 0.90
CA THR A 80 -12.55 19.67 2.10
C THR A 80 -11.71 20.88 2.48
N GLY A 81 -12.34 22.03 2.70
CA GLY A 81 -11.65 23.31 2.94
C GLY A 81 -10.80 23.38 4.22
N ASP A 82 -10.55 22.24 4.88
CA ASP A 82 -9.85 22.12 6.16
C ASP A 82 -8.73 21.05 6.16
N ASP A 83 -8.62 20.19 5.13
CA ASP A 83 -7.54 19.19 5.03
C ASP A 83 -6.43 19.67 4.08
N ASN A 84 -5.36 20.23 4.65
CA ASN A 84 -4.14 20.64 3.92
C ASN A 84 -3.29 19.46 3.42
N LEU A 85 -3.81 18.24 3.33
CA LEU A 85 -3.03 17.10 2.83
C LEU A 85 -3.13 17.03 1.31
N GLU A 86 -2.27 17.78 0.64
CA GLU A 86 -2.11 17.80 -0.81
C GLU A 86 -1.44 16.52 -1.32
N ALA A 87 -1.94 16.01 -2.46
CA ALA A 87 -1.35 14.87 -3.14
C ALA A 87 0.15 15.07 -3.37
N PRO A 88 1.00 14.05 -3.14
CA PRO A 88 2.40 14.15 -3.45
C PRO A 88 2.60 14.53 -4.92
N PRO A 89 3.61 15.34 -5.27
CA PRO A 89 3.76 15.92 -6.61
C PRO A 89 3.70 14.92 -7.76
N GLY A 90 4.25 13.73 -7.59
CA GLY A 90 4.25 12.69 -8.61
C GLY A 90 3.06 11.72 -8.56
N ALA A 91 2.23 11.78 -7.53
CA ALA A 91 1.12 10.83 -7.32
C ALA A 91 0.11 10.84 -8.46
N GLN A 92 -0.25 12.02 -8.98
CA GLN A 92 -1.21 12.13 -10.08
C GLN A 92 -0.67 11.51 -11.37
N LEU A 93 0.63 11.69 -11.66
CA LEU A 93 1.29 11.09 -12.81
C LEU A 93 1.32 9.57 -12.70
N VAL A 94 1.82 9.05 -11.58
CA VAL A 94 1.93 7.61 -11.34
C VAL A 94 0.55 6.95 -11.39
N TYR A 95 -0.45 7.54 -10.73
CA TYR A 95 -1.82 7.04 -10.76
C TYR A 95 -2.37 6.94 -12.18
N ARG A 96 -2.25 8.03 -12.97
CA ARG A 96 -2.70 8.05 -14.37
C ARG A 96 -2.02 6.93 -15.16
N LEU A 97 -0.70 6.81 -15.05
CA LEU A 97 0.07 5.82 -15.79
C LEU A 97 -0.27 4.40 -15.38
N MET A 98 -0.53 4.11 -14.10
CA MET A 98 -0.97 2.78 -13.68
C MET A 98 -2.39 2.47 -14.18
N ARG A 99 -3.31 3.41 -14.01
CA ARG A 99 -4.72 3.28 -14.42
C ARG A 99 -4.88 3.05 -15.93
N ASP A 100 -4.05 3.68 -16.74
CA ASP A 100 -4.14 3.55 -18.20
C ASP A 100 -3.68 2.16 -18.72
N GLN A 101 -3.19 1.27 -17.84
CA GLN A 101 -2.66 -0.07 -18.18
C GLN A 101 -2.88 -1.08 -17.05
N MET A 102 -4.09 -1.07 -16.47
CA MET A 102 -4.48 -1.93 -15.34
C MET A 102 -4.12 -3.40 -15.57
N ASP A 103 -4.40 -3.95 -16.74
CA ASP A 103 -4.18 -5.38 -17.03
C ASP A 103 -2.70 -5.79 -16.98
N SER A 104 -1.78 -4.87 -17.31
CA SER A 104 -0.33 -5.13 -17.25
C SER A 104 0.25 -4.84 -15.87
N VAL A 105 -0.33 -3.90 -15.13
CA VAL A 105 0.12 -3.55 -13.77
C VAL A 105 -0.38 -4.55 -12.74
N PHE A 106 -1.59 -5.09 -12.93
CA PHE A 106 -2.27 -6.00 -12.02
C PHE A 106 -2.81 -7.25 -12.75
N PRO A 107 -1.95 -8.07 -13.37
CA PRO A 107 -2.41 -9.22 -14.11
C PRO A 107 -3.09 -10.25 -13.18
N PRO A 108 -4.23 -10.83 -13.56
CA PRO A 108 -4.98 -11.72 -12.67
C PRO A 108 -4.20 -13.00 -12.35
N THR A 109 -3.45 -13.52 -13.32
CA THR A 109 -2.66 -14.75 -13.23
C THR A 109 -1.24 -14.56 -13.75
N PHE A 110 -0.37 -15.52 -13.47
CA PHE A 110 0.96 -15.62 -14.07
C PHE A 110 1.37 -17.07 -14.27
N GLN A 111 2.37 -17.29 -15.13
CA GLN A 111 2.95 -18.61 -15.37
C GLN A 111 4.08 -18.89 -14.38
N PHE A 112 3.97 -19.98 -13.63
CA PHE A 112 4.95 -20.46 -12.68
C PHE A 112 5.70 -21.69 -13.24
N ASN A 113 7.03 -21.60 -13.31
CA ASN A 113 7.87 -22.69 -13.80
C ASN A 113 8.10 -23.71 -12.68
N THR A 114 7.73 -24.96 -12.92
CA THR A 114 7.97 -26.11 -12.05
C THR A 114 8.96 -27.07 -12.71
N LYS A 115 9.44 -28.08 -11.96
CA LYS A 115 10.23 -29.17 -12.55
C LYS A 115 9.45 -30.01 -13.57
N ALA A 116 8.12 -30.00 -13.50
CA ALA A 116 7.24 -30.81 -14.35
C ALA A 116 6.70 -30.04 -15.57
N GLY A 117 7.02 -28.75 -15.73
CA GLY A 117 6.48 -27.88 -16.76
C GLY A 117 6.00 -26.56 -16.17
N PHE A 118 4.88 -26.05 -16.64
CA PHE A 118 4.34 -24.76 -16.21
C PHE A 118 2.98 -24.93 -15.54
N GLU A 119 2.74 -24.12 -14.52
CA GLU A 119 1.47 -23.99 -13.81
C GLU A 119 0.96 -22.56 -13.97
N GLU A 120 -0.32 -22.37 -14.26
CA GLU A 120 -0.94 -21.05 -14.15
C GLU A 120 -1.37 -20.84 -12.71
N ARG A 121 -0.90 -19.74 -12.10
CA ARG A 121 -1.23 -19.38 -10.70
C ARG A 121 -1.90 -18.03 -10.64
N GLU A 122 -2.75 -17.86 -9.63
CA GLU A 122 -3.33 -16.56 -9.31
C GLU A 122 -2.25 -15.59 -8.84
N LEU A 123 -2.34 -14.34 -9.29
CA LEU A 123 -1.50 -13.25 -8.81
C LEU A 123 -2.36 -12.17 -8.14
N PHE A 124 -3.20 -11.48 -8.91
CA PHE A 124 -4.17 -10.53 -8.37
C PHE A 124 -5.60 -11.07 -8.37
N GLY A 125 -5.95 -12.03 -9.23
CA GLY A 125 -7.33 -12.51 -9.35
C GLY A 125 -8.33 -11.36 -9.44
N SER A 126 -9.31 -11.32 -8.54
CA SER A 126 -10.27 -10.21 -8.39
C SER A 126 -9.94 -9.21 -7.28
N LEU A 127 -8.72 -9.24 -6.71
CA LEU A 127 -8.33 -8.40 -5.58
C LEU A 127 -8.45 -6.91 -5.86
N ILE A 128 -8.16 -6.47 -7.09
CA ILE A 128 -8.28 -5.06 -7.48
C ILE A 128 -9.74 -4.60 -7.46
N GLU A 129 -10.65 -5.40 -8.03
CA GLU A 129 -12.08 -5.10 -8.04
C GLU A 129 -12.62 -5.01 -6.60
N HIS A 130 -12.20 -5.93 -5.73
CA HIS A 130 -12.56 -5.91 -4.32
C HIS A 130 -11.99 -4.68 -3.59
N LEU A 131 -10.74 -4.31 -3.85
CA LEU A 131 -10.08 -3.16 -3.26
C LEU A 131 -10.78 -1.84 -3.66
N GLU A 132 -11.11 -1.69 -4.94
CA GLU A 132 -11.81 -0.52 -5.45
C GLU A 132 -13.24 -0.43 -4.90
N SER A 133 -13.94 -1.56 -4.81
CA SER A 133 -15.27 -1.63 -4.17
C SER A 133 -15.20 -1.24 -2.70
N HIS A 134 -14.17 -1.70 -1.97
CA HIS A 134 -13.97 -1.35 -0.57
C HIS A 134 -13.67 0.15 -0.39
N LEU A 135 -12.80 0.72 -1.22
CA LEU A 135 -12.51 2.15 -1.23
C LEU A 135 -13.77 2.99 -1.47
N HIS A 136 -14.61 2.57 -2.42
CA HIS A 136 -15.86 3.27 -2.69
C HIS A 136 -16.76 3.35 -1.44
N VAL A 137 -16.89 2.25 -0.70
CA VAL A 137 -17.67 2.20 0.55
C VAL A 137 -17.05 3.07 1.64
N LEU A 138 -15.74 2.96 1.87
CA LEU A 138 -15.05 3.78 2.89
C LEU A 138 -15.22 5.28 2.66
N MET A 139 -15.20 5.70 1.40
CA MET A 139 -15.30 7.11 1.02
C MET A 139 -16.74 7.61 0.88
N SER A 140 -17.72 6.72 0.72
CA SER A 140 -19.14 7.07 0.85
C SER A 140 -19.59 7.18 2.31
N ASP A 141 -19.02 6.36 3.20
CA ASP A 141 -19.41 6.30 4.62
C ASP A 141 -18.80 7.43 5.46
N SER A 142 -17.70 8.06 4.99
CA SER A 142 -17.17 9.28 5.61
C SER A 142 -18.15 10.47 5.61
N ASP A 143 -19.23 10.42 4.81
CA ASP A 143 -20.34 11.39 4.88
C ASP A 143 -21.35 11.09 6.03
N VAL A 144 -21.31 9.90 6.65
CA VAL A 144 -22.25 9.48 7.71
C VAL A 144 -21.65 9.66 9.12
N ALA A 145 -20.33 9.59 9.27
CA ALA A 145 -19.65 9.68 10.57
C ALA A 145 -19.70 11.07 11.23
N LEU A 146 -20.05 12.14 10.50
CA LEU A 146 -20.25 13.49 11.06
C LEU A 146 -21.62 13.67 11.77
N ARG A 147 -22.44 12.62 11.89
CA ARG A 147 -23.74 12.67 12.58
C ARG A 147 -23.81 11.91 13.90
N SER A 148 -22.76 11.21 14.32
CA SER A 148 -22.80 10.31 15.49
C SER A 148 -22.19 10.88 16.78
N GLU A 149 -21.57 12.07 16.78
CA GLU A 149 -20.99 12.66 18.00
C GLU A 149 -22.03 13.24 19.00
N GLU A 150 -23.32 13.32 18.64
CA GLU A 150 -24.36 13.78 19.58
C GLU A 150 -24.94 12.68 20.49
N VAL A 151 -24.62 11.40 20.29
CA VAL A 151 -25.28 10.29 21.02
C VAL A 151 -24.55 9.85 22.29
N LEU A 152 -23.30 10.30 22.53
CA LEU A 152 -22.52 9.91 23.72
C LEU A 152 -22.60 10.89 24.91
N ARG A 153 -23.42 11.95 24.85
CA ARG A 153 -23.75 12.74 26.06
C ARG A 153 -24.89 12.07 26.82
N THR A 154 -24.57 11.08 27.66
CA THR A 154 -25.41 10.71 28.80
C THR A 154 -24.70 11.00 30.14
N PRO A 155 -25.45 11.38 31.20
CA PRO A 155 -24.87 11.96 32.41
C PRO A 155 -24.14 10.92 33.26
N ARG A 156 -22.98 11.33 33.80
CA ARG A 156 -22.17 10.59 34.78
C ARG A 156 -23.03 10.19 35.99
N ALA A 157 -23.35 8.90 36.09
CA ALA A 157 -23.86 8.31 37.32
C ALA A 157 -22.70 8.12 38.31
N SER A 158 -22.90 8.68 39.50
CA SER A 158 -22.06 8.61 40.69
C SER A 158 -21.70 7.18 41.09
N LEU A 159 -20.41 6.90 41.26
CA LEU A 159 -19.94 5.73 42.00
C LEU A 159 -18.96 6.18 43.08
N ARG A 160 -19.47 6.18 44.31
CA ARG A 160 -18.70 6.11 45.55
C ARG A 160 -18.05 4.73 45.66
N SER A 161 -16.82 4.66 46.14
CA SER A 161 -16.28 3.54 46.93
C SER A 161 -14.87 3.91 47.38
N CYS A 162 -14.71 4.40 48.61
CA CYS A 162 -14.25 3.65 49.78
C CYS A 162 -12.72 3.79 49.97
N ASP A 163 -12.39 4.63 50.94
CA ASP A 163 -11.07 4.77 51.56
C ASP A 163 -10.56 3.43 52.11
N SER A 164 -9.26 3.20 51.97
CA SER A 164 -8.46 2.39 52.89
C SER A 164 -6.99 2.83 52.80
N ASN A 165 -6.41 3.03 53.98
CA ASN A 165 -5.18 3.73 54.28
C ASN A 165 -3.88 3.15 53.72
N GLU A 166 -2.94 4.08 53.66
CA GLU A 166 -1.49 4.06 53.53
C GLU A 166 -0.70 3.09 54.44
N ARG A 167 0.44 2.61 53.87
CA ARG A 167 1.83 2.46 54.39
C ARG A 167 2.18 1.52 55.57
N GLU A 168 3.19 0.67 55.33
CA GLU A 168 4.51 0.55 56.02
C GLU A 168 5.28 -0.64 55.39
N GLU A 169 6.51 -0.45 54.85
CA GLU A 169 7.83 -0.81 55.44
C GLU A 169 7.99 -2.34 55.69
N ASP A 170 9.08 -3.07 55.40
CA ASP A 170 10.43 -2.81 54.93
C ASP A 170 11.10 -4.18 54.56
N ALA A 171 12.24 -4.13 53.88
CA ALA A 171 13.42 -4.99 54.07
C ALA A 171 13.36 -6.55 53.91
N ASP A 172 13.99 -7.00 52.81
CA ASP A 172 15.24 -7.81 52.78
C ASP A 172 15.26 -9.37 52.80
N VAL A 173 16.28 -9.85 52.07
CA VAL A 173 16.97 -11.17 52.08
C VAL A 173 16.37 -12.36 51.31
N ILE A 174 16.87 -12.54 50.09
CA ILE A 174 17.01 -13.85 49.44
C ILE A 174 18.33 -14.47 49.92
N GLN A 175 18.27 -15.56 50.66
CA GLN A 175 19.37 -16.52 50.82
C GLN A 175 18.96 -17.88 50.26
N MET A 176 19.98 -18.58 49.78
CA MET A 176 20.03 -19.88 49.09
C MET A 176 19.25 -21.00 49.76
#